data_AF-A0A851D7M4-F1
#
_entry.id   AF-A0A851D7M4-F1
#
_cell.length_a   1.000
_cell.length_b   1.000
_cell.length_c   1.000
_cell.angle_alpha   90.00
_cell.angle_beta   90.00
_cell.angle_gamma   90.00
#
_symmetry.space_group_name_H-M   'P 1'
#
loop_
_entity.id
_entity.type
_entity.pdbx_description
1 polymer ?
#
loop_
_entity_poly.entity_id
_entity_poly.type
_entity_poly.pdbx_seq_one_letter_code
_entity_poly.pdbx_strand_id
1 'polypeptide(L)'
;PSSTVDFIGSCYFTEICKCKLKNIACLKCGNVVGYHVISPCKACLLSCNNGHFWMFHSQAVFGINRLDPSGVNVLLWGNLPDLEESTDEDTSCTSEEEYIR
;
A
#
# COMPACT_ATOMS: atom_id res chain seq x y z
N PRO A 1 13.35 4.34 -6.46
CA PRO A 1 12.88 4.15 -5.07
C PRO A 1 11.93 2.95 -4.86
N SER A 2 11.62 2.20 -5.93
CA SER A 2 11.08 0.85 -5.81
C SER A 2 11.97 0.00 -4.89
N SER A 3 11.35 -0.84 -4.06
CA SER A 3 12.05 -1.79 -3.19
C SER A 3 12.82 -1.19 -2.00
N THR A 4 12.27 -0.17 -1.34
CA THR A 4 12.84 0.37 -0.07
C THR A 4 12.08 -0.02 1.18
N VAL A 5 10.85 -0.50 1.03
CA VAL A 5 10.01 -1.05 2.09
C VAL A 5 9.47 -2.37 1.60
N ASP A 6 9.49 -3.40 2.46
CA ASP A 6 8.96 -4.73 2.13
C ASP A 6 8.43 -5.43 3.39
N PHE A 7 7.70 -6.52 3.17
CA PHE A 7 7.16 -7.37 4.21
C PHE A 7 8.25 -8.10 4.98
N ILE A 8 8.07 -8.21 6.29
CA ILE A 8 8.94 -9.00 7.16
C ILE A 8 8.13 -9.95 8.05
N GLY A 9 8.76 -11.06 8.41
CA GLY A 9 8.19 -12.03 9.34
C GLY A 9 6.92 -12.73 8.85
N SER A 10 6.26 -13.41 9.78
CA SER A 10 5.00 -14.12 9.54
C SER A 10 3.79 -13.19 9.68
N CYS A 11 2.66 -13.62 9.13
CA CYS A 11 1.40 -12.93 9.40
C CYS A 11 0.99 -13.12 10.86
N TYR A 12 0.30 -12.14 11.41
CA TYR A 12 -0.20 -12.14 12.77
C TYR A 12 -1.59 -11.50 12.86
N PHE A 13 -2.21 -11.61 14.03
CA PHE A 13 -3.52 -11.05 14.35
C PHE A 13 -3.40 -10.24 15.64
N THR A 14 -4.32 -9.30 15.85
CA THR A 14 -4.40 -8.53 17.11
C THR A 14 -5.64 -8.95 17.89
N GLU A 15 -5.75 -8.49 19.13
CA GLU A 15 -6.94 -8.71 19.96
C GLU A 15 -8.11 -7.81 19.55
N ILE A 16 -7.84 -6.72 18.83
CA ILE A 16 -8.83 -5.70 18.47
C ILE A 16 -9.74 -6.18 17.33
N CYS A 17 -9.17 -6.85 16.33
CA CYS A 17 -9.94 -7.38 15.20
C CYS A 17 -9.31 -8.64 14.62
N LYS A 18 -10.04 -9.34 13.74
CA LYS A 18 -9.59 -10.57 13.08
C LYS A 18 -8.86 -10.32 11.75
N CYS A 19 -8.40 -9.10 11.50
CA CYS A 19 -7.61 -8.81 10.30
C CYS A 19 -6.29 -9.57 10.34
N LYS A 20 -5.92 -10.20 9.22
CA LYS A 20 -4.60 -10.82 9.04
C LYS A 20 -3.61 -9.72 8.66
N LEU A 21 -2.61 -9.49 9.50
CA LEU A 21 -1.63 -8.41 9.33
C LEU A 21 -0.26 -8.98 9.02
N LYS A 22 0.59 -8.18 8.39
CA LYS A 22 2.02 -8.48 8.21
C LYS A 22 2.85 -7.22 8.37
N ASN A 23 3.93 -7.30 9.13
CA ASN A 23 4.82 -6.16 9.35
C ASN A 23 5.54 -5.79 8.05
N ILE A 24 5.85 -4.50 7.93
CA ILE A 24 6.66 -3.95 6.86
C ILE A 24 7.85 -3.20 7.46
N ALA A 25 9.01 -3.32 6.84
CA ALA A 25 10.25 -2.69 7.31
C ALA A 25 10.96 -1.93 6.19
N CYS A 26 11.69 -0.91 6.58
CA CYS A 26 12.60 -0.22 5.68
C CYS A 26 13.82 -1.13 5.41
N LEU A 27 14.04 -1.49 4.15
CA LEU A 27 15.14 -2.37 3.74
C LEU A 27 16.52 -1.70 3.87
N LYS A 28 16.57 -0.38 4.11
CA LYS A 28 17.84 0.34 4.30
C LYS A 28 18.30 0.38 5.76
N CYS A 29 17.38 0.61 6.70
CA CYS A 29 17.73 0.73 8.13
C CYS A 29 17.23 -0.43 8.99
N GLY A 30 16.43 -1.34 8.45
CA GLY A 30 15.91 -2.53 9.15
C GLY A 30 14.75 -2.27 10.11
N ASN A 31 14.39 -1.01 10.36
CA ASN A 31 13.30 -0.67 11.28
C ASN A 31 11.94 -1.05 10.72
N VAL A 32 11.06 -1.56 11.58
CA VAL A 32 9.64 -1.73 11.29
C VAL A 32 9.01 -0.35 11.15
N VAL A 33 8.42 -0.10 9.99
CA VAL A 33 7.80 1.21 9.67
C VAL A 33 6.29 1.17 9.74
N GLY A 34 5.70 -0.03 9.82
CA GLY A 34 4.26 -0.20 9.84
C GLY A 34 3.83 -1.65 9.65
N TYR A 35 2.59 -1.82 9.19
CA TYR A 35 2.04 -3.09 8.79
C TYR A 35 1.11 -2.95 7.59
N HIS A 36 0.90 -4.06 6.90
CA HIS A 36 -0.09 -4.21 5.86
C HIS A 36 -1.20 -5.15 6.32
N VAL A 37 -2.44 -4.82 5.99
CA VAL A 37 -3.60 -5.68 6.18
C VAL A 37 -3.66 -6.66 4.99
N ILE A 38 -3.17 -7.87 5.19
CA ILE A 38 -3.18 -8.95 4.17
C ILE A 38 -4.60 -9.39 3.86
N SER A 39 -5.47 -9.46 4.87
CA SER A 39 -6.88 -9.78 4.70
C SER A 39 -7.70 -9.06 5.76
N PRO A 40 -8.60 -8.12 5.37
CA PRO A 40 -9.48 -7.45 6.32
C PRO A 40 -10.57 -8.43 6.79
N CYS A 41 -10.95 -8.35 8.07
CA CYS A 41 -12.14 -9.06 8.53
C CYS A 41 -13.41 -8.35 8.03
N LYS A 42 -14.53 -9.07 7.96
CA LYS A 42 -15.82 -8.55 7.49
C LYS A 42 -16.24 -7.26 8.18
N ALA A 43 -16.05 -7.16 9.51
CA ALA A 43 -16.42 -5.96 10.26
C ALA A 43 -15.60 -4.73 9.85
N CYS A 44 -14.29 -4.87 9.65
CA CYS A 44 -13.44 -3.77 9.19
C CYS A 44 -13.74 -3.39 7.74
N LEU A 45 -14.03 -4.36 6.88
CA LEU A 45 -14.38 -4.12 5.47
C LEU A 45 -15.69 -3.34 5.32
N LEU A 46 -16.68 -3.63 6.17
CA LEU A 46 -17.98 -2.95 6.18
C LEU A 46 -17.97 -1.62 6.95
N SER A 47 -16.89 -1.32 7.68
CA SER A 47 -16.75 -0.05 8.40
C SER A 47 -16.34 1.08 7.45
N CYS A 48 -16.42 2.32 7.92
CA CYS A 48 -15.89 3.46 7.17
C CYS A 48 -14.36 3.37 7.13
N ASN A 49 -13.81 3.18 5.93
CA ASN A 49 -12.38 3.13 5.68
C ASN A 49 -12.08 3.85 4.35
N ASN A 50 -10.81 4.18 4.12
CA ASN A 50 -10.34 4.89 2.93
C ASN A 50 -9.79 3.94 1.84
N GLY A 51 -10.04 2.63 1.96
CA GLY A 51 -9.50 1.62 1.04
C GLY A 51 -7.98 1.39 1.15
N HIS A 52 -7.30 1.95 2.15
CA HIS A 52 -5.85 1.84 2.30
C HIS A 52 -5.46 0.74 3.28
N PHE A 53 -4.79 -0.30 2.78
CA PHE A 53 -4.37 -1.45 3.59
C PHE A 53 -2.96 -1.31 4.19
N TRP A 54 -2.23 -0.25 3.82
CA TRP A 54 -0.89 0.03 4.35
C TRP A 54 -0.98 1.07 5.47
N MET A 55 -0.52 0.70 6.66
CA MET A 55 -0.55 1.58 7.83
C MET A 55 0.87 1.78 8.33
N PHE A 56 1.31 3.04 8.37
CA PHE A 56 2.60 3.40 8.94
C PHE A 56 2.48 3.79 10.41
N HIS A 57 3.47 3.39 11.21
CA HIS A 57 3.60 3.89 12.57
C HIS A 57 4.09 5.33 12.54
N SER A 58 3.31 6.24 13.12
CA SER A 58 3.62 7.68 13.16
C SER A 58 4.96 8.01 13.82
N GLN A 59 5.48 7.12 14.66
CA GLN A 59 6.76 7.27 15.34
C GLN A 59 7.96 6.80 14.48
N ALA A 60 7.70 6.00 13.44
CA ALA A 60 8.73 5.37 12.63
C ALA A 60 8.94 6.07 11.27
N VAL A 61 7.98 6.90 10.85
CA VAL A 61 8.02 7.60 9.57
C VAL A 61 7.56 9.05 9.72
N PHE A 62 8.00 9.90 8.80
CA PHE A 62 7.44 11.23 8.59
C PHE A 62 7.18 11.44 7.11
N GLY A 63 6.12 12.19 6.80
CA GLY A 63 5.74 12.52 5.43
C GLY A 63 6.51 13.72 4.91
N ILE A 64 6.89 13.68 3.64
CA ILE A 64 7.40 14.84 2.90
C ILE A 64 6.61 14.95 1.60
N ASN A 65 6.17 16.15 1.25
CA ASN A 65 5.50 16.40 -0.02
C ASN A 65 6.44 16.07 -1.18
N ARG A 66 5.93 15.33 -2.18
CA ARG A 66 6.66 15.12 -3.43
C ARG A 66 6.71 16.44 -4.19
N LEU A 67 7.86 16.74 -4.76
CA LEU A 67 8.01 17.87 -5.67
C LEU A 67 7.69 17.41 -7.10
N ASP A 68 7.21 18.33 -7.91
CA ASP A 68 7.04 18.12 -9.34
C ASP A 68 8.41 17.97 -10.05
N PRO A 69 8.46 17.63 -11.36
CA PRO A 69 9.72 17.50 -12.08
C PRO A 69 10.60 18.76 -12.10
N SER A 70 10.02 19.96 -11.83
CA SER A 70 10.81 21.19 -11.70
C SER A 70 11.62 21.23 -10.40
N GLY A 71 11.21 20.44 -9.39
CA GLY A 71 11.83 20.43 -8.07
C GLY A 71 11.52 21.67 -7.23
N VAL A 72 10.57 22.52 -7.67
CA VAL A 72 10.22 23.78 -6.98
C VAL A 72 8.85 23.68 -6.31
N ASN A 73 7.84 23.17 -7.03
CA ASN A 73 6.48 23.11 -6.52
C ASN A 73 6.13 21.72 -6.00
N VAL A 74 5.12 21.65 -5.14
CA VAL A 74 4.53 20.38 -4.72
C VAL A 74 3.78 19.74 -5.89
N LEU A 75 4.00 18.43 -6.08
CA LEU A 75 3.26 17.64 -7.06
C LEU A 75 1.80 17.49 -6.62
N LEU A 76 0.88 18.03 -7.41
CA LEU A 76 -0.56 17.96 -7.19
C LEU A 76 -1.19 16.91 -8.10
N TRP A 77 -2.29 16.29 -7.65
CA TRP A 77 -3.04 15.29 -8.42
C TRP A 77 -3.51 15.81 -9.78
N GLY A 78 -3.97 17.05 -9.85
CA GLY A 78 -4.43 17.67 -11.11
C GLY A 78 -3.32 17.96 -12.13
N ASN A 79 -2.06 17.77 -11.76
CA ASN A 79 -0.89 17.97 -12.62
C ASN A 79 -0.24 16.64 -13.04
N LEU A 80 -0.85 15.50 -12.70
CA LEU A 80 -0.35 14.21 -13.15
C LEU A 80 -0.60 14.07 -14.66
N PRO A 81 0.36 13.49 -15.41
CA PRO A 81 0.14 13.22 -16.83
C PRO A 81 -1.00 12.23 -16.99
N ASP A 82 -1.76 12.39 -18.07
CA ASP A 82 -2.73 11.37 -18.51
C ASP A 82 -1.99 10.07 -18.80
N LEU A 83 -2.66 8.94 -18.56
CA LEU A 83 -2.11 7.64 -18.90
C LEU A 83 -1.97 7.55 -20.42
N GLU A 84 -0.75 7.52 -20.95
CA GLU A 84 -0.53 7.19 -22.35
C GLU A 84 -1.09 5.77 -22.60
N GLU A 85 -2.03 5.63 -23.54
CA GLU A 85 -2.57 4.32 -23.93
C GLU A 85 -1.41 3.45 -24.45
N SER A 86 -0.95 2.50 -23.64
CA SER A 86 0.00 1.49 -24.10
C SER A 86 -0.64 0.64 -25.18
N THR A 87 -0.17 0.72 -26.42
CA THR A 87 -0.65 -0.05 -27.58
C THR A 87 -0.28 -1.54 -27.54
N ASP A 88 -0.04 -2.12 -26.37
CA ASP A 88 0.37 -3.51 -26.25
C ASP A 88 -0.85 -4.39 -25.92
N GLU A 89 -1.51 -4.84 -26.98
CA GLU A 89 -2.44 -5.97 -26.96
C GLU A 89 -1.70 -7.24 -26.51
N ASP A 90 -1.59 -7.48 -25.20
CA ASP A 90 -1.18 -8.80 -24.68
C ASP A 90 -2.41 -9.59 -24.22
N THR A 91 -2.91 -10.39 -25.16
CA THR A 91 -3.93 -11.41 -24.96
C THR A 91 -3.34 -12.59 -24.17
N SER A 92 -3.61 -12.70 -22.86
CA SER A 92 -3.86 -14.00 -22.18
C SER A 92 -4.33 -13.88 -20.72
N CYS A 93 -5.58 -14.31 -20.49
CA CYS A 93 -6.22 -14.92 -19.32
C CYS A 93 -5.43 -15.15 -18.01
N THR A 94 -6.07 -14.84 -16.86
CA THR A 94 -6.74 -15.84 -16.00
C THR A 94 -7.79 -15.21 -15.06
N SER A 95 -9.07 -15.54 -15.28
CA SER A 95 -10.22 -15.66 -14.33
C SER A 95 -10.28 -14.77 -13.07
N GLU A 96 -11.16 -13.78 -13.08
CA GLU A 96 -11.50 -12.88 -11.95
C GLU A 96 -12.52 -13.45 -10.94
N GLU A 97 -12.73 -14.76 -10.83
CA GLU A 97 -13.88 -15.32 -10.08
C GLU A 97 -13.59 -16.07 -8.75
N GLU A 98 -12.41 -15.96 -8.12
CA GLU A 98 -12.21 -16.65 -6.83
C GLU A 98 -11.34 -15.92 -5.78
N TYR A 99 -11.68 -14.67 -5.43
CA TYR A 99 -11.16 -14.04 -4.19
C TYR A 99 -12.22 -13.26 -3.40
N ILE A 100 -13.45 -13.81 -3.32
CA ILE A 100 -14.38 -13.49 -2.24
C ILE A 100 -14.75 -14.78 -1.51
N ARG A 101 -13.89 -15.23 -0.59
CA ARG A 101 -14.27 -16.09 0.54
C ARG A 101 -13.42 -15.77 1.76
#